data_AF-A0A7C2L6B1-F1
#
_entry.id   AF-A0A7C2L6B1-F1
#
_cell.length_a   1.000
_cell.length_b   1.000
_cell.length_c   1.000
_cell.angle_alpha   90.00
_cell.angle_beta   90.00
_cell.angle_gamma   90.00
#
_symmetry.space_group_name_H-M   'P 1'
#
loop_
_entity.id
_entity.type
_entity.pdbx_description
1 polymer ?
#
loop_
_entity_poly.entity_id
_entity_poly.type
_entity_poly.pdbx_seq_one_letter_code
_entity_poly.pdbx_strand_id
1 'polypeptide(L)'
;MRVLLVIIDQLPGHWVEGVEVAPGIPPVNVWDYARLGFAPNFRRLVEEGLFCFAWNMGECDTPHGMKYLATGRYDAAPYWTSVGGWPYYPRAPEKPGPVGLFEFAQHYAPGRVRSACFTTDHWIAPGYFYTPGYPGALSAYYPDERVWQSSRPPSSGGGATGTSSACTSP
;
A
#
# COMPACT_ATOMS: atom_id res chain seq x y z
N MET A 1 -1.90 24.60 -7.70
CA MET A 1 -2.26 23.58 -6.70
C MET A 1 -1.23 22.47 -6.72
N ARG A 2 -0.84 21.93 -5.57
CA ARG A 2 0.04 20.75 -5.45
C ARG A 2 -0.76 19.68 -4.71
N VAL A 3 -0.63 18.43 -5.13
CA VAL A 3 -1.33 17.27 -4.53
C VAL A 3 -0.28 16.27 -4.10
N LEU A 4 -0.41 15.78 -2.87
CA LEU A 4 0.36 14.64 -2.36
C LEU A 4 -0.62 13.48 -2.19
N LEU A 5 -0.40 12.41 -2.94
CA LEU A 5 -1.14 11.16 -2.83
C LEU A 5 -0.25 10.15 -2.09
N VAL A 6 -0.66 9.78 -0.88
CA VAL A 6 0.00 8.72 -0.09
C VAL A 6 -0.92 7.51 -0.08
N ILE A 7 -0.40 6.38 -0.54
CA ILE A 7 -1.10 5.11 -0.52
C ILE A 7 -0.27 4.17 0.34
N ILE A 8 -0.91 3.57 1.33
CA ILE A 8 -0.27 2.62 2.24
C ILE A 8 -0.83 1.26 1.90
N ASP A 9 0.08 0.34 1.60
CA ASP A 9 -0.29 -1.02 1.26
C ASP A 9 -0.83 -1.76 2.49
N GLN A 10 -1.88 -2.56 2.27
CA GLN A 10 -2.51 -3.46 3.23
C GLN A 10 -2.64 -2.88 4.64
N LEU A 11 -3.24 -1.69 4.75
CA LEU A 11 -3.67 -1.22 6.07
C LEU A 11 -4.73 -2.16 6.62
N PRO A 12 -4.51 -2.72 7.81
CA PRO A 12 -5.50 -3.56 8.46
C PRO A 12 -6.82 -2.76 8.58
N GLY A 13 -7.91 -3.29 8.01
CA GLY A 13 -9.22 -2.66 8.02
C GLY A 13 -9.83 -2.59 9.42
N HIS A 14 -11.08 -2.16 9.53
CA HIS A 14 -11.87 -2.36 10.76
C HIS A 14 -11.99 -3.87 11.00
N TRP A 15 -11.21 -4.39 11.95
CA TRP A 15 -11.22 -5.81 12.28
C TRP A 15 -12.49 -6.18 13.03
N VAL A 16 -12.74 -7.49 13.06
CA VAL A 16 -13.77 -8.12 13.88
C VAL A 16 -13.69 -7.59 15.31
N GLU A 17 -14.83 -7.23 15.88
CA GLU A 17 -14.94 -6.80 17.27
C GLU A 17 -14.34 -7.86 18.22
N GLY A 18 -13.61 -7.41 19.24
CA GLY A 18 -13.04 -8.29 20.27
C GLY A 18 -11.70 -8.95 19.92
N VAL A 19 -11.07 -8.58 18.79
CA VAL A 19 -9.69 -8.99 18.49
C VAL A 19 -8.71 -7.97 19.07
N GLU A 20 -7.67 -8.43 19.75
CA GLU A 20 -6.58 -7.62 20.29
C GLU A 20 -5.22 -8.22 19.91
N VAL A 21 -4.22 -7.37 19.68
CA VAL A 21 -2.82 -7.80 19.42
C VAL A 21 -1.96 -7.81 20.68
N ALA A 22 -2.42 -7.10 21.72
CA ALA A 22 -1.92 -7.11 23.09
C ALA A 22 -3.04 -6.58 24.00
N PRO A 23 -3.00 -6.79 25.32
CA PRO A 23 -4.07 -6.35 26.22
C PRO A 23 -4.44 -4.87 26.03
N GLY A 24 -5.67 -4.61 25.59
CA GLY A 24 -6.20 -3.26 25.32
C GLY A 24 -5.66 -2.58 24.05
N ILE A 25 -4.93 -3.31 23.21
CA ILE A 25 -4.39 -2.82 21.93
C ILE A 25 -5.13 -3.49 20.78
N PRO A 26 -5.95 -2.76 20.01
CA PRO A 26 -6.63 -3.30 18.85
C PRO A 26 -5.63 -3.59 17.72
N PRO A 27 -6.01 -4.38 16.70
CA PRO A 27 -5.25 -4.50 15.48
C PRO A 27 -4.94 -3.13 14.86
N VAL A 28 -3.81 -3.05 14.16
CA VAL A 28 -3.26 -1.81 13.59
C VAL A 28 -4.16 -1.25 12.50
N ASN A 29 -5.25 -0.56 12.85
CA ASN A 29 -6.09 0.15 11.90
C ASN A 29 -6.04 1.66 12.17
N VAL A 30 -6.13 2.46 11.11
CA VAL A 30 -5.94 3.91 11.17
C VAL A 30 -6.93 4.57 12.12
N TRP A 31 -8.18 4.11 12.14
CA TRP A 31 -9.24 4.73 12.93
C TRP A 31 -9.03 4.53 14.43
N ASP A 32 -8.82 3.29 14.88
CA ASP A 32 -8.63 3.02 16.30
C ASP A 32 -7.32 3.60 16.81
N TYR A 33 -6.25 3.53 16.02
CA TYR A 33 -4.96 4.12 16.39
C TYR A 33 -5.01 5.64 16.43
N ALA A 34 -5.81 6.29 15.58
CA ALA A 34 -6.06 7.72 15.67
C ALA A 34 -6.82 8.06 16.97
N ARG A 35 -7.87 7.30 17.32
CA ARG A 35 -8.68 7.52 18.54
C ARG A 35 -7.89 7.28 19.83
N LEU A 36 -7.07 6.24 19.86
CA LEU A 36 -6.20 5.90 21.00
C LEU A 36 -4.96 6.79 21.09
N GLY A 37 -4.70 7.64 20.09
CA GLY A 37 -3.55 8.55 20.07
C GLY A 37 -2.22 7.89 19.68
N PHE A 38 -2.24 6.65 19.20
CA PHE A 38 -1.06 5.94 18.69
C PHE A 38 -0.59 6.47 17.33
N ALA A 39 -1.48 7.13 16.57
CA ALA A 39 -1.17 7.70 15.26
C ALA A 39 -1.52 9.20 15.20
N PRO A 40 -0.78 10.09 15.89
CA PRO A 40 -1.16 11.50 16.05
C PRO A 40 -1.24 12.27 14.72
N ASN A 41 -0.39 11.92 13.75
CA ASN A 41 -0.44 12.54 12.42
C ASN A 41 -1.71 12.14 11.66
N PHE A 42 -2.10 10.86 11.71
CA PHE A 42 -3.35 10.39 11.10
C PHE A 42 -4.57 10.94 11.81
N ARG A 43 -4.54 11.03 13.15
CA ARG A 43 -5.58 11.68 13.94
C ARG A 43 -5.87 13.08 13.44
N ARG A 44 -4.84 13.89 13.25
CA ARG A 44 -5.00 15.24 12.70
C ARG A 44 -5.63 15.24 11.30
N LEU A 45 -5.19 14.34 10.41
CA LEU A 45 -5.77 14.23 9.06
C LEU A 45 -7.25 13.82 9.09
N VAL A 46 -7.63 12.98 10.05
CA VAL A 46 -9.01 12.53 10.27
C VAL A 46 -9.88 13.66 10.84
N GLU A 47 -9.37 14.40 11.82
CA GLU A 47 -10.10 15.47 12.50
C GLU A 47 -10.22 16.76 11.68
N GLU A 48 -9.17 17.14 10.94
CA GLU A 48 -9.13 18.38 10.13
C GLU A 48 -9.50 18.16 8.65
N GLY A 49 -9.60 16.91 8.21
CA GLY A 49 -9.80 16.54 6.82
C GLY A 49 -11.10 15.81 6.55
N LEU A 50 -11.15 15.14 5.40
CA LEU A 50 -12.24 14.22 5.05
C LEU A 50 -11.76 12.78 5.26
N PHE A 51 -12.37 12.10 6.22
CA PHE A 51 -12.16 10.68 6.46
C PHE A 51 -13.40 9.88 6.05
N CYS A 52 -13.20 8.78 5.35
CA CYS A 52 -14.27 7.88 4.95
C CYS A 52 -13.89 6.43 5.24
N PHE A 53 -14.89 5.64 5.61
CA PHE A 53 -14.76 4.20 5.64
C PHE A 53 -14.91 3.68 4.20
N ALA A 54 -13.89 2.96 3.73
CA ALA A 54 -13.94 2.26 2.46
C ALA A 54 -14.23 0.78 2.72
N TRP A 55 -15.18 0.21 1.98
CA TRP A 55 -15.50 -1.21 2.02
C TRP A 55 -14.95 -1.88 0.78
N ASN A 56 -14.09 -2.88 0.96
CA ASN A 56 -13.45 -3.66 -0.10
C ASN A 56 -14.21 -4.97 -0.41
N MET A 57 -15.51 -5.05 -0.08
CA MET A 57 -16.32 -6.26 -0.25
C MET A 57 -15.77 -7.51 0.46
N GLY A 58 -14.90 -7.33 1.45
CA GLY A 58 -14.22 -8.43 2.16
C GLY A 58 -13.00 -9.00 1.43
N GLU A 59 -12.63 -8.47 0.26
CA GLU A 59 -11.46 -8.91 -0.50
C GLU A 59 -10.28 -7.95 -0.29
N CYS A 60 -9.21 -8.44 0.34
CA CYS A 60 -7.97 -7.70 0.49
C CYS A 60 -7.06 -7.94 -0.72
N ASP A 61 -7.20 -7.12 -1.75
CA ASP A 61 -6.42 -7.22 -2.98
C ASP A 61 -5.82 -5.86 -3.39
N THR A 62 -4.56 -5.66 -3.00
CA THR A 62 -3.80 -4.45 -3.30
C THR A 62 -3.65 -4.21 -4.81
N PRO A 63 -3.22 -5.20 -5.64
CA PRO A 63 -3.12 -4.99 -7.08
C PRO A 63 -4.39 -4.41 -7.73
N HIS A 64 -5.58 -4.87 -7.34
CA HIS A 64 -6.84 -4.31 -7.85
C HIS A 64 -7.12 -2.91 -7.28
N GLY A 65 -6.90 -2.69 -5.98
CA GLY A 65 -7.08 -1.38 -5.35
C GLY A 65 -6.19 -0.30 -5.98
N MET A 66 -4.91 -0.60 -6.19
CA MET A 66 -3.96 0.27 -6.87
C MET A 66 -4.39 0.57 -8.31
N LYS A 67 -4.94 -0.44 -9.00
CA LYS A 67 -5.43 -0.28 -10.37
C LYS A 67 -6.63 0.65 -10.44
N TYR A 68 -7.59 0.45 -9.53
CA TYR A 68 -8.74 1.32 -9.42
C TYR A 68 -8.32 2.76 -9.13
N LEU A 69 -7.40 2.99 -8.18
CA LEU A 69 -6.89 4.32 -7.88
C LEU A 69 -6.18 4.97 -9.08
N ALA A 70 -5.43 4.18 -9.85
CA ALA A 70 -4.73 4.68 -11.03
C ALA A 70 -5.64 4.94 -12.24
N THR A 71 -6.72 4.17 -12.41
CA THR A 71 -7.50 4.15 -13.67
C THR A 71 -8.97 4.54 -13.52
N GLY A 72 -9.50 4.56 -12.30
CA GLY A 72 -10.91 4.77 -11.98
C GLY A 72 -11.82 3.59 -12.36
N ARG A 73 -11.27 2.39 -12.58
CA ARG A 73 -11.98 1.23 -13.13
C ARG A 73 -11.91 0.01 -12.23
N TYR A 74 -13.07 -0.60 -11.98
CA TYR A 74 -13.19 -1.89 -11.28
C TYR A 74 -13.01 -3.09 -12.22
N ASP A 75 -13.27 -2.91 -13.52
CA ASP A 75 -13.12 -3.93 -14.57
C ASP A 75 -11.68 -4.00 -15.12
N ALA A 76 -10.70 -3.71 -14.29
CA ALA A 76 -9.28 -3.73 -14.64
C ALA A 76 -8.58 -4.81 -13.82
N ALA A 77 -8.62 -6.05 -14.32
CA ALA A 77 -7.87 -7.17 -13.73
C ALA A 77 -6.38 -6.80 -13.55
N PRO A 78 -5.67 -7.40 -12.58
CA PRO A 78 -4.26 -7.12 -12.36
C PRO A 78 -3.53 -7.60 -13.61
N TYR A 79 -2.79 -6.71 -14.24
CA TYR A 79 -2.08 -7.02 -15.47
C TYR A 79 -0.80 -7.82 -15.23
N TRP A 80 -0.67 -8.45 -14.07
CA TRP A 80 0.45 -9.31 -13.75
C TRP A 80 0.10 -10.72 -14.22
N THR A 81 0.26 -10.98 -15.52
CA THR A 81 0.38 -12.37 -15.94
C THR A 81 1.76 -12.85 -15.52
N SER A 82 1.87 -14.03 -14.92
CA SER A 82 3.16 -14.62 -14.62
C SER A 82 3.69 -15.32 -15.87
N VAL A 83 4.77 -14.80 -16.46
CA VAL A 83 5.56 -15.57 -17.44
C VAL A 83 6.67 -16.24 -16.67
N GLY A 84 6.56 -17.55 -16.44
CA GLY A 84 7.55 -18.31 -15.66
C GLY A 84 7.70 -17.84 -14.20
N GLY A 85 6.63 -17.31 -13.60
CA GLY A 85 6.66 -16.77 -12.23
C GLY A 85 7.05 -15.30 -12.12
N TRP A 86 7.46 -14.64 -13.20
CA TRP A 86 7.78 -13.21 -13.20
C TRP A 86 6.58 -12.35 -13.59
N PRO A 87 6.30 -11.25 -12.87
CA PRO A 87 5.22 -10.34 -13.22
C PRO A 87 5.49 -9.68 -14.58
N TYR A 88 4.61 -9.91 -15.55
CA TYR A 88 4.72 -9.37 -16.91
C TYR A 88 3.47 -8.58 -17.28
N TYR A 89 3.65 -7.39 -17.87
CA TYR A 89 2.56 -6.51 -18.31
C TYR A 89 2.34 -6.61 -19.83
N PRO A 90 1.32 -7.35 -20.31
CA PRO A 90 1.08 -7.51 -21.74
C PRO A 90 0.29 -6.31 -22.28
N ARG A 91 0.95 -5.20 -22.65
CA ARG A 91 0.36 -4.25 -23.61
C ARG A 91 0.65 -4.77 -25.02
N ALA A 92 -0.41 -5.03 -25.77
CA ALA A 92 -0.34 -5.31 -27.19
C ALA A 92 -1.25 -4.33 -27.95
N PRO A 93 -1.00 -4.06 -29.25
CA PRO A 93 -1.92 -3.23 -30.05
C PRO A 93 -3.38 -3.71 -29.97
N GLU A 94 -3.59 -5.02 -29.88
CA GLU A 94 -4.91 -5.66 -29.80
C GLU A 94 -5.50 -5.62 -28.37
N LYS A 95 -4.66 -5.34 -27.36
CA LYS A 95 -5.01 -5.24 -25.94
C LYS A 95 -4.21 -4.11 -25.28
N PRO A 96 -4.55 -2.84 -25.54
CA PRO A 96 -3.76 -1.70 -25.04
C PRO A 96 -3.82 -1.56 -23.51
N GLY A 97 -4.86 -2.13 -22.88
CA GLY A 97 -5.13 -1.99 -21.45
C GLY A 97 -5.54 -0.57 -21.06
N PRO A 98 -5.92 -0.33 -19.80
CA PRO A 98 -6.26 1.00 -19.32
C PRO A 98 -4.99 1.85 -19.19
N VAL A 99 -5.17 3.13 -19.43
CA VAL A 99 -4.18 4.18 -19.23
C VAL A 99 -4.31 4.70 -17.80
N GLY A 100 -3.20 4.73 -17.06
CA GLY A 100 -3.19 5.29 -15.70
C GLY A 100 -3.31 6.81 -15.72
N LEU A 101 -3.71 7.39 -14.58
CA LEU A 101 -3.93 8.82 -14.40
C LEU A 101 -2.71 9.66 -14.84
N PHE A 102 -1.51 9.24 -14.44
CA PHE A 102 -0.27 9.96 -14.76
C PHE A 102 0.13 9.82 -16.22
N GLU A 103 -0.02 8.63 -16.81
CA GLU A 103 0.18 8.45 -18.26
C GLU A 103 -0.76 9.36 -19.05
N PHE A 104 -2.05 9.37 -18.70
CA PHE A 104 -3.03 10.22 -19.35
C PHE A 104 -2.67 11.70 -19.21
N ALA A 105 -2.35 12.14 -17.99
CA ALA A 105 -2.02 13.54 -17.71
C ALA A 105 -0.77 14.01 -18.47
N GLN A 106 0.25 13.16 -18.57
CA GLN A 106 1.48 13.50 -19.30
C GLN A 106 1.30 13.43 -20.81
N HIS A 107 0.42 12.57 -21.33
CA HIS A 107 0.10 12.55 -22.75
C HIS A 107 -0.69 13.80 -23.18
N TYR A 108 -1.74 14.16 -22.43
CA TYR A 108 -2.68 15.21 -22.84
C TYR A 108 -2.39 16.59 -22.24
N ALA A 109 -1.59 16.69 -21.17
CA ALA A 109 -1.31 17.94 -20.48
C ALA A 109 0.11 18.04 -19.86
N PRO A 110 1.20 17.68 -20.58
CA PRO A 110 2.56 17.59 -20.03
C PRO A 110 3.10 18.91 -19.46
N GLY A 111 2.70 20.05 -20.03
CA GLY A 111 3.11 21.37 -19.54
C GLY A 111 2.36 21.83 -18.29
N ARG A 112 1.20 21.22 -17.99
CA ARG A 112 0.29 21.64 -16.91
C ARG A 112 0.37 20.72 -15.70
N VAL A 113 0.48 19.41 -15.91
CA VAL A 113 0.52 18.41 -14.84
C VAL A 113 1.90 17.79 -14.78
N ARG A 114 2.64 18.10 -13.71
CA ARG A 114 3.92 17.47 -13.39
C ARG A 114 3.69 16.44 -12.29
N SER A 115 3.94 15.18 -12.59
CA SER A 115 3.77 14.06 -11.67
C SER A 115 5.11 13.40 -11.38
N ALA A 116 5.28 12.96 -10.13
CA ALA A 116 6.35 12.08 -9.69
C ALA A 116 5.72 10.98 -8.83
N CYS A 117 6.13 9.73 -9.03
CA CYS A 117 5.70 8.60 -8.24
C CYS A 117 6.91 7.99 -7.55
N PHE A 118 6.79 7.74 -6.25
CA PHE A 118 7.76 7.04 -5.43
C PHE A 118 7.04 5.86 -4.78
N THR A 119 7.60 4.67 -4.89
CA THR A 119 6.98 3.45 -4.39
C THR A 119 8.05 2.47 -3.92
N THR A 120 7.68 1.63 -2.95
CA THR A 120 8.44 0.50 -2.44
C THR A 120 8.12 -0.82 -3.15
N ASP A 121 7.24 -0.83 -4.16
CA ASP A 121 6.94 -2.03 -4.97
C ASP A 121 6.80 -1.62 -6.46
N HIS A 122 6.44 -2.56 -7.34
CA HIS A 122 6.43 -2.39 -8.78
C HIS A 122 5.22 -1.58 -9.33
N TRP A 123 4.60 -0.69 -8.55
CA TRP A 123 3.43 0.13 -8.97
C TRP A 123 3.72 1.16 -10.08
N ILE A 124 4.96 1.23 -10.56
CA ILE A 124 5.41 2.07 -11.69
C ILE A 124 5.21 1.39 -13.06
N ALA A 125 4.42 0.33 -13.15
CA ALA A 125 4.07 -0.29 -14.43
C ALA A 125 2.98 0.52 -15.17
N PRO A 126 2.95 0.47 -16.52
CA PRO A 126 1.87 1.09 -17.29
C PRO A 126 0.49 0.68 -16.77
N GLY A 127 -0.46 1.61 -16.78
CA GLY A 127 -1.81 1.42 -16.24
C GLY A 127 -1.88 1.42 -14.71
N TYR A 128 -0.77 1.65 -14.01
CA TYR A 128 -0.70 1.97 -12.58
C TYR A 128 -0.21 3.42 -12.43
N PHE A 129 0.72 3.70 -11.50
CA PHE A 129 1.27 5.03 -11.25
C PHE A 129 2.52 5.32 -12.09
N TYR A 130 2.62 4.71 -13.28
CA TYR A 130 3.70 4.97 -14.22
C TYR A 130 3.74 6.43 -14.65
N THR A 131 4.93 7.05 -14.54
CA THR A 131 5.21 8.42 -14.96
C THR A 131 6.19 8.40 -16.14
N PRO A 132 5.71 8.37 -17.40
CA PRO A 132 6.54 8.59 -18.58
C PRO A 132 7.52 9.77 -18.42
N GLY A 133 8.82 9.50 -18.60
CA GLY A 133 9.88 10.52 -18.56
C GLY A 133 10.50 10.86 -17.20
N TYR A 134 9.89 10.46 -16.07
CA TYR A 134 10.45 10.70 -14.72
C TYR A 134 10.23 9.54 -13.71
N PRO A 135 10.39 8.25 -14.08
CA PRO A 135 10.22 7.18 -13.11
C PRO A 135 11.34 7.21 -12.06
N GLY A 136 10.97 7.34 -10.78
CA GLY A 136 11.87 7.23 -9.64
C GLY A 136 11.37 6.17 -8.65
N ALA A 137 11.86 4.94 -8.76
CA ALA A 137 11.59 3.92 -7.76
C ALA A 137 12.50 4.11 -6.54
N LEU A 138 11.94 3.98 -5.34
CA LEU A 138 12.76 3.79 -4.14
C LEU A 138 13.07 2.29 -4.03
N SER A 139 14.25 1.90 -3.56
CA SER A 139 14.56 0.48 -3.41
C SER A 139 13.58 -0.16 -2.43
N ALA A 140 12.86 -1.19 -2.90
CA ALA A 140 11.79 -1.92 -2.22
C ALA A 140 12.18 -2.67 -0.94
N TYR A 141 13.37 -2.44 -0.39
CA TYR A 141 13.92 -3.28 0.65
C TYR A 141 14.50 -2.44 1.78
N TYR A 142 13.68 -2.17 2.78
CA TYR A 142 14.14 -1.90 4.13
C TYR A 142 13.61 -3.03 5.00
N PRO A 143 14.46 -3.85 5.65
CA PRO A 143 13.98 -5.01 6.39
C PRO A 143 13.19 -4.58 7.62
N ASP A 144 11.87 -4.74 7.57
CA ASP A 144 10.92 -4.42 8.65
C ASP A 144 11.35 -4.99 10.00
N GLU A 145 11.95 -6.17 9.99
CA GLU A 145 12.45 -6.86 11.18
C GLU A 145 13.54 -6.06 11.90
N ARG A 146 14.43 -5.38 11.16
CA ARG A 146 15.45 -4.51 11.76
C ARG A 146 14.85 -3.23 12.33
N VAL A 147 13.83 -2.67 11.67
CA VAL A 147 13.13 -1.49 12.17
C VAL A 147 12.46 -1.83 13.49
N TRP A 148 11.71 -2.93 13.55
CA TRP A 148 11.08 -3.43 14.77
C TRP A 148 12.06 -3.71 15.90
N GLN A 149 13.23 -4.29 15.60
CA GLN A 149 14.27 -4.51 16.60
C GLN A 149 14.87 -3.20 17.10
N SER A 150 15.08 -2.22 16.22
CA SER A 150 15.69 -0.93 16.57
C SER A 150 14.74 0.03 17.31
N SER A 151 13.44 -0.10 17.09
CA SER A 151 12.40 0.70 17.76
C SER A 151 11.87 0.04 19.04
N ARG A 152 12.33 -1.17 19.36
CA ARG A 152 12.01 -1.83 20.62
C ARG A 152 12.71 -1.09 21.76
N PRO A 153 12.00 -0.68 22.84
CA PRO A 153 12.67 -0.17 24.03
C PRO A 153 13.66 -1.24 24.54
N PRO A 154 14.84 -0.84 25.07
CA PRO A 154 15.84 -1.78 25.53
C PRO A 154 15.20 -2.77 26.50
N SER A 155 15.19 -4.05 26.14
CA SER A 155 14.66 -5.10 26.98
C SER A 155 15.51 -5.16 28.24
N SER A 156 14.92 -4.81 29.39
CA SER A 156 15.48 -5.16 30.70
C SER A 156 15.72 -6.67 30.71
N GLY A 157 16.97 -7.07 30.86
CA GLY A 157 17.44 -8.45 30.71
C GLY A 157 16.58 -9.46 31.48
N GLY A 158 16.12 -10.47 30.76
CA GLY A 158 15.44 -11.64 31.30
C GLY A 158 15.53 -12.75 30.26
N GLY A 159 16.57 -13.56 30.34
CA GLY A 159 16.78 -14.68 29.44
C GLY A 159 15.66 -15.71 29.57
N ALA A 160 15.06 -16.09 28.45
CA ALA A 160 14.34 -17.33 28.30
C ALA A 160 14.67 -17.89 26.92
N THR A 161 15.54 -18.89 26.88
CA THR A 161 15.79 -19.73 25.72
C THR A 161 14.52 -20.54 25.41
N GLY A 162 13.74 -20.07 24.43
CA GLY A 162 12.59 -20.79 23.89
C GLY A 162 12.85 -21.16 22.44
N THR A 163 13.06 -22.45 22.20
CA THR A 163 13.23 -23.06 20.87
C THR A 163 12.04 -22.76 19.95
N SER A 164 12.30 -22.19 18.78
CA SER A 164 11.30 -22.08 17.71
C SER A 164 11.07 -23.46 17.10
N SER A 165 9.96 -24.12 17.43
CA SER A 165 9.43 -25.21 16.60
C SER A 165 8.72 -24.60 15.41
N ALA A 166 9.25 -24.85 14.21
CA ALA A 166 8.54 -24.64 12.97
C ALA A 166 7.25 -25.49 12.96
N CYS A 167 6.09 -24.85 12.92
CA CYS A 167 4.85 -25.52 12.58
C CYS A 167 4.71 -25.49 11.05
N THR A 168 5.18 -26.56 10.42
CA THR A 168 4.76 -27.00 9.10
C THR A 168 3.45 -27.78 9.20
N SER A 169 2.45 -27.32 8.41
CA SER A 169 1.41 -28.11 7.72
C SER A 169 0.26 -28.68 8.58
N PRO A 170 -0.93 -29.02 8.01
CA PRO A 170 -1.20 -29.60 6.68
C PRO A 170 -1.52 -28.59 5.58
#